data_AF-A0A9D6WR83-F1
#
_entry.id   AF-A0A9D6WR83-F1
#
_cell.length_a   1.000
_cell.length_b   1.000
_cell.length_c   1.000
_cell.angle_alpha   90.00
_cell.angle_beta   90.00
_cell.angle_gamma   90.00
#
_symmetry.space_group_name_H-M   'P 1'
#
loop_
_entity.id
_entity.type
_entity.pdbx_description
1 polymer ?
#
loop_
_entity_poly.entity_id
_entity_poly.type
_entity_poly.pdbx_seq_one_letter_code
_entity_poly.pdbx_strand_id
1 'polypeptide(L)'
;MKIGTRTRIACGCAVAERGAWVSQIFDLTARWFAPQVARAARLNVDDARRALVQRYVATVIACTAPMIARVFGFSRVMTRQVVADLIARGVIAQKSEWIISNVEQEA
;
A
#
# COMPACT_ATOMS: atom_id res chain seq x y z
N MET A 1 20.41 -21.92 54.91
CA MET A 1 20.91 -20.93 53.93
C MET A 1 20.68 -21.50 52.53
N LYS A 2 19.61 -21.07 51.85
CA LYS A 2 19.19 -21.61 50.53
C LYS A 2 19.12 -20.48 49.51
N ILE A 3 19.91 -20.59 48.46
CA ILE A 3 19.82 -19.76 47.24
C ILE A 3 18.65 -20.30 46.42
N GLY A 4 17.71 -19.43 46.05
CA GLY A 4 16.49 -19.81 45.34
C GLY A 4 16.13 -18.79 44.27
N THR A 5 16.93 -18.71 43.22
CA THR A 5 16.64 -17.92 42.02
C THR A 5 15.58 -18.64 41.17
N ARG A 6 14.38 -18.08 41.05
CA ARG A 6 13.47 -18.36 39.92
C ARG A 6 12.69 -17.09 39.57
N THR A 7 13.34 -16.19 38.84
CA THR A 7 12.64 -15.17 38.07
C THR A 7 11.89 -15.87 36.94
N ARG A 8 10.58 -16.07 37.10
CA ARG A 8 9.70 -16.43 35.98
C ARG A 8 9.55 -15.16 35.14
N ILE A 9 10.23 -15.12 34.00
CA ILE A 9 9.92 -14.14 32.96
C ILE A 9 8.57 -14.56 32.38
N ALA A 10 7.53 -13.78 32.66
CA ALA A 10 6.22 -13.95 32.06
C ALA A 10 6.32 -13.56 30.57
N CYS A 11 6.33 -14.56 29.69
CA CYS A 11 6.20 -14.40 28.24
C CYS A 11 4.74 -14.03 27.85
N GLY A 12 4.15 -13.06 28.55
CA GLY A 12 2.75 -12.65 28.38
C GLY A 12 2.57 -11.29 27.71
N CYS A 13 3.58 -10.41 27.75
CA CYS A 13 3.45 -9.05 27.22
C CYS A 13 3.65 -8.98 25.69
N ALA A 14 4.45 -9.88 25.10
CA ALA A 14 4.80 -9.82 23.69
C ALA A 14 3.71 -10.29 22.71
N VAL A 15 2.62 -10.88 23.21
CA VAL A 15 1.51 -11.37 22.37
C VAL A 15 0.32 -10.41 22.39
N ALA A 16 0.08 -9.71 23.50
CA ALA A 16 -0.98 -8.71 23.61
C ALA A 16 -0.66 -7.40 22.87
N GLU A 17 0.62 -7.03 22.72
CA GLU A 17 1.03 -5.78 22.07
C GLU A 17 0.96 -5.78 20.54
N ARG A 18 0.85 -6.95 19.89
CA ARG A 18 0.86 -7.03 18.41
C ARG A 18 -0.40 -6.45 17.76
N GLY A 19 -1.54 -6.46 18.48
CA GLY A 19 -2.77 -5.84 18.00
C GLY A 19 -2.77 -4.31 18.13
N ALA A 20 -2.01 -3.76 19.08
CA ALA A 20 -1.96 -2.33 19.39
C ALA A 20 -0.82 -1.58 18.68
N TRP A 21 0.24 -2.27 18.26
CA TRP A 21 1.37 -1.65 17.57
C TRP A 21 1.02 -1.01 16.24
N VAL A 22 0.12 -1.64 15.48
CA VAL A 22 -0.32 -1.12 14.18
C VAL A 22 -1.08 0.19 14.35
N SER A 23 -2.00 0.29 15.33
CA SER A 23 -2.73 1.53 15.59
C SER A 23 -1.84 2.63 16.17
N GLN A 24 -0.85 2.29 17.00
CA GLN A 24 0.07 3.26 17.58
C GLN A 24 0.98 3.91 16.53
N ILE A 25 1.51 3.17 15.55
CA ILE A 25 2.37 3.76 14.50
C ILE A 25 1.57 4.71 13.59
N PHE A 26 0.32 4.36 13.25
CA PHE A 26 -0.54 5.25 12.46
C PHE A 26 -0.96 6.49 13.26
N ASP A 27 -1.23 6.34 14.56
CA ASP A 27 -1.55 7.46 15.45
C ASP A 27 -0.34 8.41 15.62
N LEU A 28 0.87 7.86 15.72
CA LEU A 28 2.11 8.64 15.75
C LEU A 28 2.36 9.38 14.42
N THR A 29 2.17 8.70 13.29
CA THR A 29 2.31 9.33 11.96
C THR A 29 1.31 10.48 11.79
N ALA A 30 0.07 10.30 12.25
CA ALA A 30 -0.94 11.34 12.22
C ALA A 30 -0.60 12.55 13.09
N ARG A 31 0.04 12.33 14.24
CA ARG A 31 0.52 13.42 15.12
C ARG A 31 1.69 14.19 14.53
N TRP A 32 2.69 13.51 13.99
CA TRP A 32 3.89 14.16 13.44
C TRP A 32 3.66 14.82 12.07
N PHE A 33 2.71 14.32 11.28
CA PHE A 33 2.41 14.82 9.93
C PHE A 33 0.96 15.29 9.82
N ALA A 34 0.48 16.05 10.81
CA ALA A 34 -0.91 16.52 10.87
C ALA A 34 -1.37 17.24 9.58
N PRO A 35 -0.58 18.12 8.94
CA PRO A 35 -0.98 18.75 7.67
C PRO A 35 -1.17 17.74 6.53
N GLN A 36 -0.29 16.74 6.44
CA GLN A 36 -0.33 15.71 5.39
C GLN A 36 -1.51 14.77 5.60
N VAL A 37 -1.81 14.40 6.85
CA VAL A 37 -2.99 13.58 7.16
C VAL A 37 -4.28 14.35 6.88
N ALA A 38 -4.36 15.62 7.27
CA ALA A 38 -5.51 16.47 6.93
C ALA A 38 -5.71 16.62 5.41
N ARG A 39 -4.61 16.68 4.63
CA ARG A 39 -4.67 16.69 3.17
C ARG A 39 -5.07 15.33 2.60
N ALA A 40 -4.54 14.24 3.13
CA ALA A 40 -4.83 12.89 2.70
C ALA A 40 -6.32 12.53 2.92
N ALA A 41 -6.90 12.99 4.02
CA ALA A 41 -8.33 12.81 4.32
C ALA A 41 -9.27 13.47 3.29
N ARG A 42 -8.77 14.42 2.50
CA ARG A 42 -9.53 15.09 1.43
C ARG A 42 -9.35 14.43 0.05
N LEU A 43 -8.50 13.41 -0.05
CA LEU A 43 -8.27 12.74 -1.32
C LEU A 43 -9.48 11.90 -1.69
N ASN A 44 -9.89 12.01 -2.96
CA ASN A 44 -10.83 11.05 -3.53
C ASN A 44 -10.13 9.68 -3.61
N VAL A 45 -10.79 8.66 -3.05
CA VAL A 45 -10.26 7.30 -2.99
C VAL A 45 -9.96 6.73 -4.38
N ASP A 46 -10.79 7.03 -5.38
CA ASP A 46 -10.59 6.52 -6.74
C ASP A 46 -9.41 7.20 -7.44
N ASP A 47 -9.19 8.49 -7.18
CA ASP A 47 -7.98 9.18 -7.65
C ASP A 47 -6.73 8.63 -6.98
N ALA A 48 -6.78 8.34 -5.68
CA ALA A 48 -5.68 7.73 -4.97
C ALA A 48 -5.34 6.34 -5.51
N ARG A 49 -6.35 5.50 -5.81
CA ARG A 49 -6.15 4.18 -6.42
C ARG A 49 -5.47 4.27 -7.78
N ARG A 50 -5.93 5.19 -8.63
CA ARG A 50 -5.29 5.45 -9.94
C ARG A 50 -3.85 5.87 -9.80
N ALA A 51 -3.57 6.82 -8.92
CA ALA A 51 -2.22 7.31 -8.67
C ALA A 51 -1.28 6.20 -8.17
N LEU A 52 -1.77 5.32 -7.27
CA LEU A 52 -1.01 4.16 -6.79
C LEU A 52 -0.67 3.19 -7.91
N VAL A 53 -1.66 2.83 -8.74
CA VAL A 53 -1.45 1.90 -9.86
C VAL A 53 -0.49 2.49 -10.89
N GLN A 54 -0.69 3.77 -11.26
CA GLN A 54 0.23 4.48 -12.16
C GLN A 54 1.66 4.47 -11.61
N ARG A 55 1.85 4.84 -10.35
CA ARG A 55 3.18 4.88 -9.73
C ARG A 55 3.81 3.50 -9.68
N TYR A 56 3.03 2.47 -9.39
CA TYR A 56 3.51 1.10 -9.35
C TYR A 56 3.99 0.63 -10.71
N VAL A 57 3.17 0.79 -11.77
CA VAL A 57 3.52 0.42 -13.14
C VAL A 57 4.78 1.17 -13.60
N ALA A 58 4.91 2.46 -13.28
CA ALA A 58 6.12 3.23 -13.55
C ALA A 58 7.36 2.75 -12.79
N THR A 59 7.19 2.14 -11.62
CA THR A 59 8.29 1.64 -10.78
C THR A 59 8.75 0.25 -11.24
N VAL A 60 7.81 -0.65 -11.57
CA VAL A 60 8.13 -2.04 -11.92
C VAL A 60 8.31 -2.26 -13.42
N ILE A 61 8.14 -1.22 -14.24
CA ILE A 61 8.27 -1.17 -15.71
C ILE A 61 7.18 -1.98 -16.43
N ALA A 62 6.95 -3.24 -16.04
CA ALA A 62 5.93 -4.12 -16.57
C ALA A 62 5.29 -4.98 -15.46
N CYS A 63 3.98 -5.15 -15.51
CA CYS A 63 3.26 -6.05 -14.60
C CYS A 63 1.95 -6.56 -15.23
N THR A 64 1.29 -7.51 -14.56
CA THR A 64 -0.03 -8.00 -14.97
C THR A 64 -1.11 -7.53 -14.00
N ALA A 65 -2.38 -7.48 -14.43
CA ALA A 65 -3.49 -7.08 -13.56
C ALA A 65 -3.61 -7.93 -12.27
N PRO A 66 -3.38 -9.26 -12.27
CA PRO A 66 -3.35 -10.05 -11.03
C PRO A 66 -2.26 -9.62 -10.04
N MET A 67 -1.09 -9.16 -10.53
CA MET A 67 -0.02 -8.65 -9.66
C MET A 67 -0.47 -7.36 -8.96
N ILE A 68 -1.09 -6.44 -9.71
CA ILE A 68 -1.63 -5.19 -9.16
C ILE A 68 -2.68 -5.48 -8.08
N ALA A 69 -3.62 -6.39 -8.38
CA ALA A 69 -4.65 -6.79 -7.43
C ALA A 69 -4.06 -7.37 -6.14
N ARG A 70 -3.00 -8.19 -6.26
CA ARG A 70 -2.30 -8.80 -5.13
C ARG A 70 -1.56 -7.76 -4.28
N VAL A 71 -0.82 -6.84 -4.91
CA VAL A 71 -0.01 -5.85 -4.20
C VAL A 71 -0.87 -4.87 -3.41
N PHE A 72 -1.97 -4.40 -4.00
CA PHE A 72 -2.83 -3.39 -3.38
C PHE A 72 -4.06 -3.95 -2.67
N GLY A 73 -4.26 -5.28 -2.68
CA GLY A 73 -5.45 -5.91 -2.11
C GLY A 73 -6.75 -5.53 -2.82
N PHE A 74 -6.67 -5.13 -4.10
CA PHE A 74 -7.82 -4.70 -4.88
C PHE A 74 -8.65 -5.88 -5.35
N SER A 75 -9.96 -5.70 -5.46
CA SER A 75 -10.82 -6.69 -6.11
C SER A 75 -10.45 -6.82 -7.60
N ARG A 76 -10.72 -7.98 -8.21
CA ARG A 76 -10.46 -8.20 -9.64
C ARG A 76 -11.26 -7.25 -10.54
N VAL A 77 -12.47 -6.88 -10.11
CA VAL A 77 -13.34 -5.95 -10.85
C VAL A 77 -12.76 -4.54 -10.77
N MET A 78 -12.42 -4.09 -9.56
CA MET A 78 -11.84 -2.77 -9.34
C MET A 78 -10.51 -2.61 -10.07
N THR A 79 -9.65 -3.63 -10.02
CA THR A 79 -8.37 -3.60 -10.73
C THR A 79 -8.57 -3.44 -12.22
N ARG A 80 -9.52 -4.17 -12.82
CA ARG A 80 -9.86 -4.03 -14.24
C ARG A 80 -10.37 -2.63 -14.58
N GLN A 81 -11.24 -2.06 -13.73
CA GLN A 81 -11.76 -0.71 -13.94
C GLN A 81 -10.66 0.36 -13.88
N VAL A 82 -9.79 0.29 -12.88
CA VAL A 82 -8.68 1.24 -12.72
C VAL A 82 -7.69 1.14 -13.87
N VAL A 83 -7.32 -0.09 -14.28
CA VAL A 83 -6.42 -0.30 -15.43
C VAL A 83 -7.06 0.21 -16.71
N ALA A 84 -8.34 -0.08 -16.97
CA ALA A 84 -9.05 0.41 -18.14
C ALA A 84 -9.12 1.94 -18.20
N ASP A 85 -9.40 2.60 -17.07
CA ASP A 85 -9.42 4.07 -16.98
C ASP A 85 -8.02 4.67 -17.25
N LEU A 86 -6.96 4.06 -16.72
CA LEU A 86 -5.59 4.52 -16.97
C LEU A 86 -5.13 4.31 -18.41
N ILE A 87 -5.57 3.23 -19.06
CA ILE A 87 -5.34 2.99 -20.50
C ILE A 87 -6.10 4.04 -21.32
N ALA A 88 -7.38 4.29 -21.00
CA ALA A 88 -8.19 5.28 -21.70
C ALA A 88 -7.61 6.70 -21.61
N ARG A 89 -6.91 7.00 -20.51
CA ARG A 89 -6.18 8.27 -20.31
C ARG A 89 -4.78 8.30 -20.96
N GLY A 90 -4.33 7.21 -21.58
CA GLY A 90 -3.01 7.12 -22.23
C GLY A 90 -1.82 7.08 -21.27
N VAL A 91 -2.06 6.89 -19.97
CA VAL A 91 -1.02 6.91 -18.92
C VAL A 91 -0.21 5.62 -18.90
N ILE A 92 -0.88 4.50 -19.16
CA ILE A 92 -0.27 3.17 -19.25
C ILE A 92 -0.72 2.53 -20.55
N ALA A 93 0.10 1.62 -21.07
CA ALA A 93 -0.25 0.83 -22.24
C ALA A 93 -0.43 -0.64 -21.85
N GLN A 94 -1.30 -1.34 -22.57
CA GLN A 94 -1.47 -2.78 -22.43
C GLN A 94 -1.00 -3.47 -23.72
N LYS A 95 -0.07 -4.42 -23.57
CA LYS A 95 0.42 -5.31 -24.64
C LYS A 95 0.13 -6.76 -24.21
N SER A 96 -0.87 -7.39 -24.85
CA SER A 96 -1.38 -8.71 -24.43
C SER A 96 -1.81 -8.71 -22.95
N GLU A 97 -1.28 -9.61 -22.11
CA GLU A 97 -1.54 -9.60 -20.66
C GLU A 97 -0.70 -8.58 -19.86
N TRP A 98 0.29 -7.93 -20.49
CA TRP A 98 1.22 -7.04 -19.82
C TRP A 98 0.74 -5.59 -19.84
N ILE A 99 0.83 -4.97 -18.67
CA ILE A 99 0.61 -3.55 -18.45
C ILE A 99 1.99 -2.92 -18.29
N ILE A 100 2.30 -1.98 -19.16
CA ILE A 100 3.59 -1.29 -19.20
C ILE A 100 3.38 0.20 -18.99
N SER A 101 4.39 0.84 -18.40
CA SER A 101 4.38 2.27 -18.21
C SER A 101 4.70 2.98 -19.52
N ASN A 102 3.96 4.04 -19.86
CA ASN A 102 4.16 4.81 -21.10
C ASN A 102 5.26 5.89 -20.95
N VAL A 103 6.33 5.61 -20.20
CA VAL A 103 7.34 6.63 -19.76
C VAL A 103 8.33 7.01 -20.86
N GLU A 104 8.16 6.53 -22.09
CA GLU A 104 8.97 7.01 -23.22
C GLU A 104 8.15 8.03 -24.03
N GLN A 105 8.39 9.33 -23.79
CA GLN A 105 8.58 10.40 -24.79
C GLN A 105 8.91 11.74 -24.08
N GLU A 106 9.99 11.80 -23.30
CA GLU A 106 10.69 13.07 -22.95
C GLU A 106 12.07 12.73 -22.37
N ALA A 107 13.00 12.38 -23.26
CA ALA A 107 14.44 12.36 -23.03
C ALA A 107 15.16 12.68 -24.33
#